data_AF-A0A2D8ESS0-F1
#
_entry.id   AF-A0A2D8ESS0-F1
#
_cell.length_a   1.000
_cell.length_b   1.000
_cell.length_c   1.000
_cell.angle_alpha   90.00
_cell.angle_beta   90.00
_cell.angle_gamma   90.00
#
_symmetry.space_group_name_H-M   'P 1'
#
loop_
_entity.id
_entity.type
_entity.pdbx_description
1 polymer ?
#
loop_
_entity_poly.entity_id
_entity_poly.type
_entity_poly.pdbx_seq_one_letter_code
_entity_poly.pdbx_strand_id
1 'polypeptide(L)'
;MDIYNLVVEFQKKVLNNKPYFDLPNDQEFLFMVNTLEEELQEFKDGYKNKSYNEMADALIDLIYFALGHSFRMGINFNDNFLLVHKANMQKIKAKTNRGETDAEKPEGWQEPEFKSTLKMPMLFIDAAKVQQDKDQDYNNKNSRKEYFPFGLKSYIQMIWIKVLRMVNVVDKEKVFNEPLHDSIIDLVNYASFLYDEIYYDELDTEFEEE
;
A
#
# COMPACT_ATOMS: atom_id res chain seq x y z
N MET A 1 -8.61 0.75 -17.83
CA MET A 1 -9.36 1.14 -16.63
C MET A 1 -8.84 0.28 -15.50
N ASP A 2 -8.31 0.89 -14.45
CA ASP A 2 -7.77 0.17 -13.29
C ASP A 2 -8.90 -0.08 -12.29
N ILE A 3 -9.49 -1.27 -12.37
CA ILE A 3 -10.62 -1.64 -11.52
C ILE A 3 -10.25 -1.72 -10.04
N TYR A 4 -8.99 -2.06 -9.72
CA TYR A 4 -8.54 -2.11 -8.33
C TYR A 4 -8.53 -0.71 -7.72
N ASN A 5 -7.99 0.28 -8.43
CA ASN A 5 -7.98 1.66 -7.93
C ASN A 5 -9.38 2.26 -7.73
N LEU A 6 -10.36 1.85 -8.54
CA LEU A 6 -11.77 2.26 -8.34
C LEU A 6 -12.36 1.68 -7.05
N VAL A 7 -12.07 0.42 -6.74
CA VAL A 7 -12.50 -0.19 -5.48
C VAL A 7 -11.76 0.43 -4.29
N VAL A 8 -10.46 0.70 -4.42
CA VAL A 8 -9.68 1.41 -3.39
C VAL A 8 -10.27 2.80 -3.10
N GLU A 9 -10.69 3.52 -4.13
CA GLU A 9 -11.38 4.81 -3.99
C GLU A 9 -12.66 4.66 -3.17
N PHE A 10 -13.51 3.66 -3.49
CA PHE A 10 -14.74 3.39 -2.76
C PHE A 10 -14.47 3.02 -1.29
N GLN A 11 -13.52 2.11 -1.04
CA GLN A 11 -13.12 1.70 0.30
C GLN A 11 -12.68 2.88 1.17
N LYS A 12 -11.94 3.83 0.59
CA LYS A 12 -11.46 5.03 1.29
C LYS A 12 -12.55 6.09 1.47
N LYS A 13 -13.24 6.46 0.40
CA LYS A 13 -14.14 7.62 0.37
C LYS A 13 -15.52 7.31 0.94
N VAL A 14 -16.05 6.11 0.66
CA VAL A 14 -17.41 5.73 1.05
C VAL A 14 -17.41 4.95 2.35
N LEU A 15 -16.56 3.92 2.45
CA LEU A 15 -16.53 3.06 3.63
C LEU A 15 -15.59 3.55 4.74
N ASN A 16 -14.73 4.53 4.47
CA ASN A 16 -13.72 5.04 5.40
C ASN A 16 -12.79 3.94 5.96
N ASN A 17 -12.58 2.87 5.18
CA ASN A 17 -11.70 1.78 5.57
C ASN A 17 -10.24 2.18 5.41
N LYS A 18 -9.40 1.62 6.29
CA LYS A 18 -7.95 1.69 6.21
C LYS A 18 -7.40 0.27 6.10
N PRO A 19 -6.27 0.07 5.40
CA PRO A 19 -5.60 -1.21 5.41
C PRO A 19 -5.16 -1.55 6.84
N TYR A 20 -5.26 -2.82 7.22
CA TYR A 20 -4.64 -3.36 8.43
C TYR A 20 -3.26 -3.97 8.09
N PHE A 21 -2.38 -4.00 9.09
CA PHE A 21 -0.96 -4.38 8.92
C PHE A 21 -0.62 -5.76 9.49
N ASP A 22 -1.62 -6.44 10.06
CA ASP A 22 -1.53 -7.78 10.64
C ASP A 22 -2.66 -8.67 10.10
N LEU A 23 -2.72 -9.92 10.54
CA LEU A 23 -3.83 -10.80 10.17
C LEU A 23 -5.16 -10.18 10.61
N PRO A 24 -6.25 -10.34 9.82
CA PRO A 24 -7.57 -9.94 10.28
C PRO A 24 -7.89 -10.67 11.58
N ASN A 25 -8.53 -9.98 12.51
CA ASN A 25 -9.10 -10.64 13.68
C ASN A 25 -10.27 -11.56 13.26
N ASP A 26 -10.75 -12.40 14.17
CA ASP A 26 -11.78 -13.39 13.86
C ASP A 26 -13.07 -12.77 13.29
N GLN A 27 -13.48 -11.59 13.78
CA GLN A 27 -14.66 -10.91 13.30
C GLN A 27 -14.47 -10.39 11.86
N GLU A 28 -13.33 -9.80 11.57
CA GLU A 28 -12.96 -9.33 10.23
C GLU A 28 -12.83 -10.48 9.25
N PHE A 29 -12.15 -11.56 9.65
CA PHE A 29 -12.01 -12.75 8.82
C PHE A 29 -13.37 -13.37 8.49
N LEU A 30 -14.25 -13.49 9.49
CA LEU A 30 -15.60 -14.00 9.29
C LEU A 30 -16.41 -13.11 8.35
N PHE A 31 -16.33 -11.79 8.49
CA PHE A 31 -16.97 -10.85 7.57
C PHE A 31 -16.48 -11.02 6.12
N MET A 32 -15.17 -11.17 5.93
CA MET A 32 -14.59 -11.40 4.61
C MET A 32 -15.09 -12.70 3.97
N VAL A 33 -15.11 -13.79 4.72
CA VAL A 33 -15.60 -15.08 4.22
C VAL A 33 -17.08 -15.01 3.88
N ASN A 34 -17.91 -14.49 4.79
CA ASN A 34 -19.36 -14.44 4.60
C ASN A 34 -19.75 -13.63 3.36
N THR A 35 -19.13 -12.45 3.16
CA THR A 35 -19.42 -11.61 1.99
C THR A 35 -19.02 -12.30 0.69
N LEU A 36 -17.87 -13.00 0.64
CA LEU A 36 -17.49 -13.76 -0.55
C LEU A 36 -18.39 -14.98 -0.80
N GLU A 37 -18.84 -15.65 0.26
CA GLU A 37 -19.77 -16.77 0.17
C GLU A 37 -21.16 -16.35 -0.29
N GLU A 38 -21.62 -15.17 0.15
CA GLU A 38 -22.89 -14.55 -0.26
C GLU A 38 -22.92 -14.34 -1.77
N GLU A 39 -21.95 -13.61 -2.34
CA GLU A 39 -21.90 -13.35 -3.79
C GLU A 39 -21.76 -14.64 -4.62
N LEU A 40 -21.01 -15.62 -4.12
CA LEU A 40 -20.91 -16.92 -4.76
C LEU A 40 -22.26 -17.68 -4.73
N GLN A 41 -23.03 -17.51 -3.65
CA GLN A 41 -24.35 -18.12 -3.53
C GLN A 41 -25.35 -17.43 -4.48
N GLU A 42 -25.32 -16.11 -4.60
CA GLU A 42 -26.12 -15.35 -5.55
C GLU A 42 -25.82 -15.75 -7.00
N PHE A 43 -24.55 -15.96 -7.35
CA PHE A 43 -24.17 -16.48 -8.67
C PHE A 43 -24.82 -17.84 -8.96
N LYS A 44 -24.82 -18.76 -7.98
CA LYS A 44 -25.48 -20.07 -8.12
C LYS A 44 -26.98 -19.93 -8.26
N ASP A 45 -27.59 -19.00 -7.54
CA ASP A 45 -29.03 -18.76 -7.59
C ASP A 45 -29.45 -18.13 -8.93
N GLY A 46 -28.67 -17.20 -9.49
CA GLY A 46 -28.86 -16.70 -10.85
C GLY A 46 -28.89 -17.82 -11.90
N TYR A 47 -28.03 -18.84 -11.76
CA TYR A 47 -28.09 -20.03 -12.64
C TYR A 47 -29.37 -20.86 -12.46
N LYS A 48 -29.82 -21.05 -11.21
CA LYS A 48 -31.09 -21.75 -10.92
C LYS A 48 -32.27 -20.98 -11.52
N ASN A 49 -32.21 -19.65 -11.43
CA ASN A 49 -33.21 -18.72 -11.97
C ASN A 49 -33.12 -18.55 -13.49
N LYS A 50 -32.12 -19.14 -14.15
CA LYS A 50 -31.85 -18.97 -15.59
C LYS A 50 -31.65 -17.50 -15.99
N SER A 51 -31.12 -16.71 -15.06
CA SER A 51 -30.90 -15.27 -15.21
C SER A 51 -29.41 -15.00 -15.41
N TYR A 52 -29.02 -14.74 -16.67
CA TYR A 52 -27.64 -14.34 -16.98
C TYR A 52 -27.28 -13.02 -16.30
N ASN A 53 -28.24 -12.10 -16.16
CA ASN A 53 -28.01 -10.82 -15.51
C ASN A 53 -27.67 -10.99 -14.03
N GLU A 54 -28.42 -11.81 -13.28
CA GLU A 54 -28.10 -12.12 -11.87
C GLU A 54 -26.74 -12.80 -11.74
N MET A 55 -26.41 -13.72 -12.64
CA MET A 55 -25.08 -14.35 -12.66
C MET A 55 -23.97 -13.32 -12.94
N ALA A 56 -24.20 -12.39 -13.86
CA ALA A 56 -23.21 -11.37 -14.19
C ALA A 56 -23.02 -10.37 -13.04
N ASP A 57 -24.11 -9.97 -12.38
CA ASP A 57 -24.12 -9.06 -11.23
C ASP A 57 -23.32 -9.65 -10.07
N ALA A 58 -23.70 -10.84 -9.61
CA ALA A 58 -23.02 -11.56 -8.53
C ALA A 58 -21.54 -11.85 -8.84
N LEU A 59 -21.18 -12.06 -10.11
CA LEU A 59 -19.77 -12.24 -10.49
C LEU A 59 -18.97 -10.93 -10.37
N ILE A 60 -19.57 -9.80 -10.73
CA ILE A 60 -18.95 -8.49 -10.56
C ILE A 60 -18.82 -8.16 -9.08
N ASP A 61 -19.85 -8.41 -8.29
CA ASP A 61 -19.84 -8.15 -6.85
C ASP A 61 -18.84 -9.03 -6.11
N LEU A 62 -18.71 -10.30 -6.48
CA LEU A 62 -17.67 -11.19 -5.96
C LEU A 62 -16.26 -10.61 -6.21
N ILE A 63 -16.01 -10.10 -7.41
CA ILE A 63 -14.74 -9.43 -7.74
C ILE A 63 -14.59 -8.14 -6.93
N TYR A 64 -15.66 -7.36 -6.79
CA TYR A 64 -15.66 -6.09 -6.06
C TYR A 64 -15.32 -6.30 -4.57
N PHE A 65 -15.95 -7.28 -3.92
CA PHE A 65 -15.63 -7.68 -2.54
C PHE A 65 -14.22 -8.23 -2.42
N ALA A 66 -13.77 -9.11 -3.33
CA ALA A 66 -12.40 -9.63 -3.30
C ALA A 66 -11.34 -8.51 -3.41
N LEU A 67 -11.55 -7.55 -4.30
CA LEU A 67 -10.68 -6.37 -4.43
C LEU A 67 -10.74 -5.49 -3.18
N GLY A 68 -11.93 -5.28 -2.61
CA GLY A 68 -12.11 -4.52 -1.36
C GLY A 68 -11.36 -5.14 -0.18
N HIS A 69 -11.48 -6.45 -0.04
CA HIS A 69 -10.78 -7.23 0.98
C HIS A 69 -9.27 -7.23 0.77
N SER A 70 -8.79 -7.29 -0.48
CA SER A 70 -7.36 -7.17 -0.76
C SER A 70 -6.79 -5.82 -0.32
N PHE A 71 -7.53 -4.73 -0.52
CA PHE A 71 -7.17 -3.41 -0.01
C PHE A 71 -7.14 -3.38 1.52
N ARG A 72 -8.16 -3.92 2.19
CA ARG A 72 -8.20 -4.01 3.66
C ARG A 72 -7.00 -4.79 4.21
N MET A 73 -6.57 -5.84 3.50
CA MET A 73 -5.38 -6.63 3.83
C MET A 73 -4.04 -5.96 3.51
N GLY A 74 -4.04 -4.76 2.92
CA GLY A 74 -2.81 -4.12 2.45
C GLY A 74 -2.13 -4.84 1.29
N ILE A 75 -2.86 -5.71 0.58
CA ILE A 75 -2.35 -6.43 -0.59
C ILE A 75 -2.50 -5.54 -1.82
N ASN A 76 -1.39 -5.24 -2.50
CA ASN A 76 -1.49 -4.63 -3.83
C ASN A 76 -1.97 -5.69 -4.83
N PHE A 77 -3.29 -5.74 -5.05
CA PHE A 77 -3.89 -6.73 -5.92
C PHE A 77 -3.38 -6.61 -7.36
N ASN A 78 -3.29 -5.39 -7.90
CA ASN A 78 -2.91 -5.20 -9.30
C ASN A 78 -1.50 -5.74 -9.58
N ASP A 79 -0.53 -5.44 -8.73
CA ASP A 79 0.85 -5.92 -8.89
C ASP A 79 0.93 -7.45 -8.78
N ASN A 80 0.27 -8.02 -7.76
CA ASN A 80 0.23 -9.47 -7.59
C ASN A 80 -0.52 -10.18 -8.73
N PHE A 81 -1.60 -9.59 -9.23
CA PHE A 81 -2.34 -10.10 -10.37
C PHE A 81 -1.48 -10.11 -11.63
N LEU A 82 -0.69 -9.06 -11.88
CA LEU A 82 0.25 -9.01 -13.01
C LEU A 82 1.34 -10.10 -12.90
N LEU A 83 1.85 -10.37 -11.70
CA LEU A 83 2.80 -11.46 -11.46
C LEU A 83 2.17 -12.82 -11.77
N VAL A 84 0.96 -13.08 -11.25
CA VAL A 84 0.19 -14.30 -11.51
C VAL A 84 -0.13 -14.43 -13.00
N HIS A 85 -0.54 -13.35 -13.66
CA HIS A 85 -0.83 -13.33 -15.08
C HIS A 85 0.41 -13.68 -15.90
N LYS A 86 1.56 -13.05 -15.62
CA LYS A 86 2.83 -13.35 -16.28
C LYS A 86 3.21 -14.82 -16.13
N ALA A 87 3.05 -15.39 -14.93
CA ALA A 87 3.32 -16.81 -14.69
C ALA A 87 2.30 -17.72 -15.41
N ASN A 88 1.01 -17.36 -15.44
CA ASN A 88 -0.02 -18.11 -16.14
C ASN A 88 0.18 -18.12 -17.66
N MET A 89 0.66 -17.02 -18.24
CA MET A 89 0.96 -16.93 -19.68
C MET A 89 2.14 -17.80 -20.12
N GLN A 90 2.93 -18.35 -19.18
CA GLN A 90 3.99 -19.33 -19.45
C GLN A 90 3.50 -20.77 -19.42
N LYS A 91 2.24 -21.01 -19.00
CA LYS A 91 1.66 -22.35 -18.99
C LYS A 91 1.36 -22.82 -20.41
N ILE A 92 1.28 -24.13 -20.57
CA ILE A 92 0.92 -24.77 -21.84
C ILE A 92 -0.47 -25.40 -21.73
N LYS A 93 -1.20 -25.41 -22.85
CA LYS A 93 -2.54 -26.01 -22.91
C LYS A 93 -2.46 -27.50 -22.66
N ALA A 94 -3.29 -28.01 -21.75
CA ALA A 94 -3.36 -29.42 -21.41
C ALA A 94 -4.81 -29.91 -21.33
N LYS A 95 -4.98 -31.22 -21.48
CA LYS A 95 -6.21 -31.89 -21.04
C LYS A 95 -5.94 -32.44 -19.64
N THR A 96 -6.72 -31.99 -18.66
CA THR A 96 -6.63 -32.49 -17.29
C THR A 96 -7.95 -33.16 -16.91
N ASN A 97 -7.99 -33.78 -15.73
CA ASN A 97 -9.22 -34.35 -15.16
C ASN A 97 -10.31 -33.28 -14.88
N ARG A 98 -10.00 -31.99 -15.00
CA ARG A 98 -10.92 -30.86 -14.76
C ARG A 98 -11.64 -30.39 -16.03
N GLY A 99 -11.21 -30.81 -17.22
CA GLY A 99 -11.87 -30.50 -18.49
C GLY A 99 -10.93 -30.46 -19.70
N GLU A 100 -11.51 -30.20 -20.89
CA GLU A 100 -10.78 -30.16 -22.17
C GLU A 100 -9.98 -28.86 -22.41
N THR A 101 -10.15 -27.87 -21.55
CA THR A 101 -9.53 -26.54 -21.65
C THR A 101 -8.85 -26.18 -20.33
N ASP A 102 -7.78 -26.90 -19.98
CA ASP A 102 -6.95 -26.57 -18.82
C ASP A 102 -5.53 -26.18 -19.26
N ALA A 103 -4.72 -25.72 -18.32
CA ALA A 103 -3.33 -25.35 -18.54
C ALA A 103 -2.43 -26.02 -17.49
N GLU A 104 -1.33 -26.62 -17.94
CA GLU A 104 -0.35 -27.28 -17.06
C GLU A 104 0.93 -26.46 -16.94
N LYS A 105 1.65 -26.68 -15.83
CA LYS A 105 2.95 -26.07 -15.55
C LYS A 105 4.02 -26.88 -16.33
N PRO A 106 4.73 -26.29 -17.32
CA PRO A 106 5.82 -26.99 -18.00
C PRO A 106 7.04 -27.19 -17.08
N GLU A 107 8.01 -28.01 -17.53
CA GLU A 107 9.28 -28.18 -16.82
C GLU A 107 10.01 -26.84 -16.64
N GLY A 108 10.52 -26.59 -15.44
CA GLY A 108 11.21 -25.34 -15.10
C GLY A 108 10.29 -24.14 -14.84
N TRP A 109 8.97 -24.30 -14.88
CA TRP A 109 8.02 -23.24 -14.53
C TRP A 109 8.16 -22.82 -13.06
N GLN A 110 8.17 -21.51 -12.81
CA GLN A 110 8.34 -20.94 -11.47
C GLN A 110 7.04 -20.35 -10.94
N GLU A 111 6.81 -20.52 -9.64
CA GLU A 111 5.66 -19.92 -8.95
C GLU A 111 5.83 -18.40 -8.86
N PRO A 112 4.74 -17.62 -9.09
CA PRO A 112 4.80 -16.19 -8.86
C PRO A 112 5.02 -15.94 -7.37
N GLU A 113 6.10 -15.24 -7.05
CA GLU A 113 6.37 -14.80 -5.68
C GLU A 113 5.43 -13.64 -5.34
N PHE A 114 4.47 -13.90 -4.47
CA PHE A 114 3.53 -12.87 -4.03
C PHE A 114 4.29 -11.80 -3.24
N LYS A 115 4.22 -10.57 -3.74
CA LYS A 115 4.68 -9.42 -3.00
C LYS A 115 3.57 -9.04 -2.06
N SER A 116 3.66 -9.47 -0.80
CA SER A 116 3.05 -8.65 0.24
C SER A 116 3.71 -7.29 0.11
N THR A 117 2.91 -6.22 0.06
CA THR A 117 3.47 -4.89 0.30
C THR A 117 4.23 -5.05 1.60
N LEU A 118 5.56 -4.88 1.59
CA LEU A 118 6.35 -4.86 2.82
C LEU A 118 5.52 -4.07 3.83
N LYS A 119 5.31 -4.64 5.02
CA LYS A 119 4.56 -4.01 6.13
C LYS A 119 5.24 -2.68 6.44
N MET A 120 5.00 -1.68 5.62
CA MET A 120 5.58 -0.36 5.72
C MET A 120 4.61 0.35 6.64
N PRO A 121 5.01 0.67 7.88
CA PRO A 121 4.15 1.42 8.78
C PRO A 121 3.53 2.61 8.05
N MET A 122 2.23 2.87 8.28
CA MET A 122 1.50 3.98 7.67
C MET A 122 2.28 5.30 7.73
N LEU A 123 3.05 5.47 8.82
CA LEU A 123 3.99 6.56 9.03
C LEU A 123 4.94 6.80 7.85
N PHE A 124 5.56 5.76 7.29
CA PHE A 124 6.49 5.93 6.16
C PHE A 124 5.75 6.26 4.85
N ILE A 125 4.53 5.72 4.67
CA ILE A 125 3.69 6.06 3.53
C ILE A 125 3.30 7.55 3.57
N ASP A 126 2.89 8.03 4.73
CA ASP A 126 2.46 9.42 4.90
C ASP A 126 3.66 10.39 4.88
N ALA A 127 4.81 9.99 5.44
CA ALA A 127 6.06 10.71 5.31
C ALA A 127 6.47 10.91 3.84
N ALA A 128 6.43 9.84 3.04
CA ALA A 128 6.75 9.90 1.61
C ALA A 128 5.83 10.83 0.81
N LYS A 129 4.51 10.82 1.08
CA LYS A 129 3.56 11.75 0.43
C LYS A 129 3.86 13.20 0.79
N VAL A 130 4.04 13.49 2.08
CA VAL A 130 4.36 14.85 2.55
C VAL A 130 5.67 15.34 1.95
N GLN A 131 6.65 14.46 1.79
CA GLN A 131 7.90 14.78 1.12
C GLN A 131 7.68 15.11 -0.36
N GLN A 132 6.91 14.30 -1.10
CA GLN A 132 6.56 14.56 -2.50
C GLN A 132 5.77 15.87 -2.70
N ASP A 133 4.80 16.15 -1.83
CA ASP A 133 4.01 17.38 -1.88
C ASP A 133 4.90 18.61 -1.61
N LYS A 134 5.81 18.52 -0.63
CA LYS A 134 6.80 19.57 -0.36
C LYS A 134 7.78 19.74 -1.53
N ASP A 135 8.24 18.64 -2.13
CA ASP A 135 9.12 18.65 -3.31
C ASP A 135 8.47 19.32 -4.53
N GLN A 136 7.13 19.27 -4.66
CA GLN A 136 6.38 19.98 -5.70
C GLN A 136 6.23 21.49 -5.42
N ASP A 137 6.11 21.89 -4.15
CA ASP A 137 6.17 23.31 -3.74
C ASP A 137 7.56 23.90 -4.01
N TYR A 138 8.62 23.09 -3.92
CA TYR A 138 9.98 23.44 -4.34
C TYR A 138 10.15 23.41 -5.87
N ASN A 139 9.26 24.10 -6.61
CA ASN A 139 9.36 24.32 -8.06
C ASN A 139 10.53 25.24 -8.49
N ASN A 140 11.58 25.33 -7.68
CA ASN A 140 12.85 25.94 -8.05
C ASN A 140 13.98 25.07 -7.52
N LYS A 141 14.90 24.71 -8.41
CA LYS A 141 16.10 23.86 -8.20
C LYS A 141 17.13 24.40 -7.19
N ASN A 142 16.69 25.26 -6.29
CA ASN A 142 17.47 25.83 -5.23
C ASN A 142 17.36 24.90 -4.01
N SER A 143 18.32 23.97 -4.02
CA SER A 143 18.40 22.73 -3.24
C SER A 143 18.05 22.86 -1.76
N ARG A 144 17.69 21.74 -1.12
CA ARG A 144 17.52 21.58 0.34
C ARG A 144 18.54 22.37 1.18
N LYS A 145 19.77 22.57 0.69
CA LYS A 145 20.83 23.41 1.32
C LYS A 145 20.43 24.88 1.55
N GLU A 146 19.56 25.48 0.74
CA GLU A 146 19.04 26.84 1.00
C GLU A 146 18.05 26.86 2.16
N TYR A 147 17.26 25.81 2.30
CA TYR A 147 16.33 25.65 3.42
C TYR A 147 17.04 25.23 4.72
N PHE A 148 18.16 24.51 4.60
CA PHE A 148 19.02 24.04 5.69
C PHE A 148 20.43 24.66 5.60
N PRO A 149 20.56 25.99 5.81
CA PRO A 149 21.80 26.72 5.52
C PRO A 149 22.99 26.36 6.42
N PHE A 150 22.76 25.60 7.51
CA PHE A 150 23.81 25.14 8.42
C PHE A 150 24.05 23.62 8.33
N GLY A 151 23.62 22.98 7.24
CA GLY A 151 23.84 21.55 6.97
C GLY A 151 23.29 20.66 8.09
N LEU A 152 24.09 19.69 8.55
CA LEU A 152 23.74 18.74 9.63
C LEU A 152 23.11 19.42 10.87
N LYS A 153 23.60 20.60 11.24
CA LYS A 153 23.06 21.34 12.40
C LYS A 153 21.63 21.79 12.19
N SER A 154 21.25 22.21 10.98
CA SER A 154 19.89 22.60 10.65
C SER A 154 18.93 21.41 10.74
N TYR A 155 19.31 20.23 10.24
CA TYR A 155 18.48 19.02 10.34
C TYR A 155 18.29 18.58 11.79
N ILE A 156 19.37 18.52 12.58
CA ILE A 156 19.31 18.17 14.02
C ILE A 156 18.45 19.18 14.78
N GLN A 157 18.57 20.47 14.48
CA GLN A 157 17.74 21.51 15.08
C GLN A 157 16.25 21.31 14.76
N MET A 158 15.91 20.96 13.52
CA MET A 158 14.52 20.71 13.14
C MET A 158 13.94 19.47 13.82
N ILE A 159 14.71 18.38 13.91
CA ILE A 159 14.38 17.19 14.70
C ILE A 159 14.09 17.59 16.15
N TRP A 160 14.99 18.35 16.77
CA TRP A 160 14.84 18.83 18.14
C TRP A 160 13.58 19.68 18.33
N ILE A 161 13.29 20.61 17.42
CA ILE A 161 12.06 21.43 17.47
C ILE A 161 10.81 20.55 17.41
N LYS A 162 10.80 19.50 16.57
CA LYS A 162 9.65 18.59 16.48
C LYS A 162 9.48 17.77 17.75
N VAL A 163 10.56 17.26 18.34
CA VAL A 163 10.53 16.59 19.64
C VAL A 163 9.98 17.52 20.73
N LEU A 164 10.48 18.76 20.82
CA LEU A 164 9.96 19.76 21.77
C LEU A 164 8.47 20.05 21.56
N ARG A 165 8.01 20.13 20.32
CA ARG A 165 6.58 20.29 20.02
C ARG A 165 5.76 19.11 20.51
N MET A 166 6.24 17.88 20.32
CA MET A 166 5.58 16.66 20.81
C MET A 166 5.46 16.68 22.34
N VAL A 167 6.55 16.97 23.06
CA VAL A 167 6.55 17.09 24.52
C VAL A 167 5.53 18.13 24.99
N ASN A 168 5.56 19.33 24.39
CA ASN A 168 4.63 20.40 24.72
C ASN A 168 3.15 20.07 24.44
N VAL A 169 2.86 19.16 23.51
CA VAL A 169 1.48 18.72 23.21
C VAL A 169 1.02 17.67 24.22
N VAL A 170 1.88 16.72 24.58
CA VAL A 170 1.59 15.67 25.56
C VAL A 170 1.36 16.27 26.96
N ASP A 171 2.16 17.25 27.36
CA ASP A 171 2.06 17.91 28.67
C ASP A 171 0.76 18.73 28.87
N LYS A 172 -0.02 18.94 27.82
CA LYS A 172 -1.27 19.75 27.86
C LYS A 172 -2.55 18.93 28.08
N GLU A 173 -2.45 17.68 28.52
CA GLU A 173 -3.57 16.77 28.84
C GLU A 173 -4.67 16.67 27.76
N LYS A 174 -4.35 16.92 26.49
CA LYS A 174 -5.29 16.73 25.38
C LYS A 174 -4.83 15.62 24.45
N VAL A 175 -5.70 14.63 24.37
CA VAL A 175 -5.79 13.49 23.44
C VAL A 175 -5.02 13.71 22.14
N PHE A 176 -4.41 12.63 21.62
CA PHE A 176 -3.90 12.49 20.25
C PHE A 176 -4.61 13.45 19.29
N ASN A 177 -3.92 14.54 18.94
CA ASN A 177 -4.44 15.55 18.04
C ASN A 177 -3.60 15.58 16.76
N GLU A 178 -4.19 16.06 15.67
CA GLU A 178 -3.56 16.23 14.36
C GLU A 178 -2.16 16.91 14.46
N PRO A 179 -1.94 17.94 15.30
CA PRO A 179 -0.60 18.51 15.52
C PRO A 179 0.50 17.54 16.00
N LEU A 180 0.15 16.52 16.79
CA LEU A 180 1.09 15.50 17.25
C LEU A 180 1.46 14.56 16.10
N HIS A 181 0.46 14.14 15.31
CA HIS A 181 0.64 13.28 14.14
C HIS A 181 1.56 13.92 13.09
N ASP A 182 1.32 15.20 12.75
CA ASP A 182 2.16 15.94 11.82
C ASP A 182 3.60 16.06 12.31
N SER A 183 3.79 16.22 13.61
CA SER A 183 5.13 16.35 14.20
C SER A 183 5.91 15.04 14.14
N ILE A 184 5.22 13.88 14.24
CA ILE A 184 5.82 12.56 14.06
C ILE A 184 6.20 12.33 12.59
N ILE A 185 5.34 12.71 11.63
CA ILE A 185 5.65 12.62 10.20
C ILE A 185 6.85 13.51 9.83
N ASP A 186 6.84 14.77 10.29
CA ASP A 186 7.94 15.70 10.07
C ASP A 186 9.26 15.17 10.66
N LEU A 187 9.22 14.53 11.85
CA LEU A 187 10.39 13.92 12.48
C LEU A 187 11.02 12.85 11.57
N VAL A 188 10.21 11.96 10.99
CA VAL A 188 10.69 10.93 10.05
C VAL A 188 11.32 11.56 8.81
N ASN A 189 10.68 12.58 8.24
CA ASN A 189 11.21 13.27 7.07
C ASN A 189 12.53 13.99 7.35
N TYR A 190 12.67 14.70 8.48
CA TYR A 190 13.95 15.35 8.81
C TYR A 190 15.06 14.35 9.17
N ALA A 191 14.70 13.23 9.81
CA ALA A 191 15.66 12.15 10.04
C ALA A 191 16.13 11.53 8.72
N SER A 192 15.21 11.35 7.77
CA SER A 192 15.53 10.89 6.40
C SER A 192 16.50 11.85 5.71
N PHE A 193 16.24 13.16 5.76
CA PHE A 193 17.14 14.15 5.14
C PHE A 193 18.52 14.21 5.79
N LEU A 194 18.58 14.05 7.12
CA LEU A 194 19.86 13.98 7.82
C LEU A 194 20.66 12.75 7.39
N TYR A 195 19.99 11.60 7.27
CA TYR A 195 20.60 10.36 6.79
C TYR A 195 21.12 10.51 5.36
N ASP A 196 20.31 11.06 4.45
CA ASP A 196 20.71 11.35 3.07
C ASP A 196 21.98 12.21 3.04
N GLU A 197 22.01 13.32 3.79
CA GLU A 197 23.16 14.24 3.76
C GLU A 197 24.45 13.55 4.25
N ILE A 198 24.37 12.76 5.31
CA ILE A 198 25.53 11.98 5.80
C ILE A 198 25.96 10.94 4.77
N TYR A 199 25.00 10.20 4.20
CA TYR A 199 25.28 9.13 3.24
C TYR A 199 25.96 9.65 1.96
N TYR A 200 25.51 10.80 1.44
CA TYR A 200 26.13 11.42 0.27
C TYR A 200 27.51 12.02 0.60
N ASP A 201 27.69 12.64 1.76
CA ASP A 201 29.01 13.12 2.22
C ASP A 201 30.00 11.94 2.32
N GLU A 202 29.58 10.79 2.88
CA GLU A 202 30.41 9.57 2.99
C GLU A 202 30.80 9.02 1.61
N LEU A 203 29.85 8.93 0.67
CA LEU A 203 30.12 8.49 -0.70
C LEU A 203 31.12 9.40 -1.42
N ASP A 204 30.97 10.72 -1.32
CA ASP A 204 31.86 11.68 -1.98
C ASP A 204 33.30 11.56 -1.45
N THR A 205 33.49 11.27 -0.16
CA THR A 205 34.82 10.98 0.40
C THR A 205 35.43 9.66 -0.09
N GLU A 206 34.64 8.61 -0.33
CA GLU A 206 35.16 7.33 -0.88
C GLU A 206 35.64 7.47 -2.33
N PHE A 207 35.00 8.33 -3.14
CA PHE A 207 35.42 8.60 -4.53
C PHE A 207 36.62 9.54 -4.66
N GLU A 208 36.96 10.32 -3.62
CA GLU A 208 38.16 11.16 -3.60
C GLU A 208 39.44 10.38 -3.18
N GLU A 209 39.29 9.18 -2.61
CA GLU A 209 40.40 8.32 -2.16
C GLU A 209 40.85 7.26 -3.20
N GLU A 210 40.17 7.13 -4.35
CA GLU A 210 40.59 6.33 -5.54
C GLU A 210 41.32 7.14 -6.62
#